data_AF-A0A5E4SGN2-F1
#
_entry.id   AF-A0A5E4SGN2-F1
#
_cell.length_a   1.000
_cell.length_b   1.000
_cell.length_c   1.000
_cell.angle_alpha   90.00
_cell.angle_beta   90.00
_cell.angle_gamma   90.00
#
_symmetry.space_group_name_H-M   'P 1'
#
loop_
_entity.id
_entity.type
_entity.pdbx_description
1 polymer ?
#
loop_
_entity_poly.entity_id
_entity_poly.type
_entity_poly.pdbx_seq_one_letter_code
_entity_poly.pdbx_strand_id
1 'polypeptide(L)'
;MARTSRELKTTAGGVPVESTALAELVALARRRDVGLRAAIRRAQADADDAEAAVRACEQACETQRRRWRECLSQGGVYARREAVEASRRVEAARVALGDATSRHAAALAHARQAQTDVIRLREQLHANARKQEKFRELSAFYRR
;
A
#
# COMPACT_ATOMS: atom_id res chain seq x y z
N MET A 1 41.95 -32.90 -6.85
CA MET A 1 42.69 -31.96 -7.73
C MET A 1 41.73 -30.86 -8.16
N ALA A 2 41.73 -29.73 -7.44
CA ALA A 2 40.84 -28.60 -7.70
C ALA A 2 41.31 -27.85 -8.96
N ARG A 3 40.43 -27.72 -9.95
CA ARG A 3 40.70 -26.90 -11.15
C ARG A 3 40.61 -25.43 -10.77
N THR A 4 41.63 -24.67 -11.14
CA THR A 4 41.71 -23.24 -10.84
C THR A 4 40.80 -22.46 -11.79
N SER A 5 40.15 -21.41 -11.27
CA SER A 5 39.15 -20.56 -11.93
C SER A 5 39.57 -19.92 -13.28
N ARG A 6 40.81 -20.13 -13.71
CA ARG A 6 41.41 -19.54 -14.92
C ARG A 6 41.16 -20.37 -16.18
N GLU A 7 40.83 -21.66 -16.05
CA GLU A 7 40.70 -22.57 -17.19
C GLU A 7 39.30 -22.59 -17.83
N LEU A 8 38.28 -21.99 -17.21
CA LEU A 8 36.92 -21.91 -17.76
C LEU A 8 36.75 -20.79 -18.81
N LYS A 9 37.78 -19.97 -19.06
CA LYS A 9 37.71 -18.85 -20.02
C LYS A 9 38.11 -19.23 -21.45
N THR A 10 38.57 -20.45 -21.72
CA THR A 10 39.26 -20.77 -22.98
C THR A 10 38.59 -21.81 -23.89
N THR A 11 37.38 -22.28 -23.57
CA THR A 11 36.66 -23.24 -24.44
C THR A 11 35.25 -22.79 -24.76
N ALA A 12 35.13 -21.71 -25.51
CA ALA A 12 34.05 -21.45 -26.48
C ALA A 12 34.35 -20.12 -27.19
N GLY A 13 34.25 -20.10 -28.51
CA GLY A 13 34.49 -18.90 -29.31
C GLY A 13 33.62 -17.72 -28.89
N GLY A 14 34.27 -16.58 -28.65
CA GLY A 14 33.82 -15.30 -29.22
C GLY A 14 32.75 -14.48 -28.50
N VAL A 15 32.28 -14.85 -27.30
CA VAL A 15 31.55 -13.88 -26.44
C VAL A 15 32.01 -14.06 -24.99
N PRO A 16 32.59 -13.03 -24.35
CA PRO A 16 33.00 -13.14 -22.96
C PRO A 16 31.74 -13.36 -22.10
N VAL A 17 31.70 -14.46 -21.36
CA VAL A 17 30.60 -14.88 -20.45
C VAL A 17 30.15 -13.75 -19.49
N GLU A 18 31.05 -12.81 -19.20
CA GLU A 18 30.80 -11.60 -18.40
C GLU A 18 29.85 -10.60 -19.10
N SER A 19 29.92 -10.49 -20.43
CA SER A 19 29.04 -9.64 -21.25
C SER A 19 27.61 -10.20 -21.34
N THR A 20 27.48 -11.53 -21.45
CA THR A 20 26.17 -12.20 -21.44
C THR A 20 25.48 -12.12 -20.09
N ALA A 21 26.22 -12.34 -18.99
CA ALA A 21 25.67 -12.20 -17.64
C ALA A 21 25.22 -10.75 -17.34
N LEU A 22 25.98 -9.75 -17.80
CA LEU A 22 25.60 -8.34 -17.67
C LEU A 22 24.33 -8.00 -18.47
N ALA A 23 24.21 -8.53 -19.69
CA ALA A 23 23.01 -8.35 -20.52
C ALA A 23 21.76 -8.94 -19.85
N GLU A 24 21.86 -10.11 -19.21
CA GLU A 24 20.78 -10.73 -18.46
C GLU A 24 20.35 -9.88 -17.25
N LEU A 25 21.31 -9.32 -16.50
CA LEU A 25 21.03 -8.42 -15.38
C LEU A 25 20.34 -7.13 -15.84
N VAL A 26 20.74 -6.57 -16.98
CA VAL A 26 20.07 -5.41 -17.60
C VAL A 26 18.64 -5.76 -17.99
N ALA A 27 18.43 -6.91 -18.65
CA ALA A 27 17.10 -7.35 -19.04
C ALA A 27 16.18 -7.59 -17.83
N LEU A 28 16.72 -8.19 -16.76
CA LEU A 28 16.01 -8.39 -15.50
C LEU A 28 15.64 -7.05 -14.84
N ALA A 29 16.58 -6.10 -14.77
CA ALA A 29 16.33 -4.79 -14.19
C ALA A 29 15.22 -4.03 -14.92
N ARG A 30 15.21 -4.06 -16.26
CA ARG A 30 14.15 -3.48 -17.11
C ARG A 30 12.79 -4.12 -16.86
N ARG A 31 12.71 -5.46 -16.82
CA ARG A 31 11.47 -6.17 -16.48
C ARG A 31 10.95 -5.78 -15.11
N ARG A 32 11.85 -5.69 -14.12
CA ARG A 32 11.50 -5.27 -12.76
C ARG A 32 11.02 -3.82 -12.70
N ASP A 33 11.58 -2.91 -13.50
CA ASP A 33 11.13 -1.52 -13.59
C ASP A 33 9.67 -1.43 -14.07
N VAL A 34 9.33 -2.15 -15.16
CA VAL A 34 7.95 -2.23 -15.68
C VAL A 34 7.01 -2.79 -14.62
N GLY A 35 7.40 -3.88 -13.95
CA GLY A 35 6.62 -4.50 -12.88
C GLY A 35 6.41 -3.57 -11.68
N LEU A 36 7.45 -2.84 -11.26
CA LEU A 36 7.37 -1.88 -10.15
C LEU A 36 6.46 -0.70 -10.50
N ARG A 37 6.53 -0.14 -11.70
CA ARG A 37 5.62 0.94 -12.13
C ARG A 37 4.16 0.48 -12.16
N ALA A 38 3.90 -0.73 -12.64
CA ALA A 38 2.56 -1.30 -12.62
C ALA A 38 2.06 -1.56 -11.18
N ALA A 39 2.94 -2.03 -10.29
CA ALA A 39 2.63 -2.19 -8.88
C ALA A 39 2.34 -0.85 -8.19
N ILE A 40 3.12 0.20 -8.47
CA ILE A 40 2.89 1.55 -7.94
C ILE A 40 1.51 2.07 -8.37
N ARG A 41 1.14 1.93 -9.64
CA ARG A 41 -0.19 2.39 -10.10
C ARG A 41 -1.33 1.68 -9.36
N ARG A 42 -1.21 0.38 -9.11
CA ARG A 42 -2.21 -0.37 -8.34
C ARG A 42 -2.25 0.04 -6.87
N ALA A 43 -1.08 0.23 -6.26
CA ALA A 43 -0.99 0.70 -4.87
C ALA A 43 -1.49 2.14 -4.69
N GLN A 44 -1.34 2.99 -5.71
CA GLN A 44 -1.92 4.33 -5.71
C GLN A 44 -3.44 4.28 -5.79
N ALA A 45 -4.01 3.47 -6.69
CA ALA A 45 -5.45 3.28 -6.76
C ALA A 45 -6.01 2.76 -5.43
N ASP A 46 -5.35 1.78 -4.81
CA ASP A 46 -5.73 1.25 -3.49
C ASP A 46 -5.63 2.31 -2.38
N ALA A 47 -4.61 3.18 -2.40
CA ALA A 47 -4.49 4.29 -1.47
C ALA A 47 -5.62 5.32 -1.64
N ASP A 48 -5.98 5.65 -2.89
CA ASP A 48 -7.07 6.57 -3.21
C ASP A 48 -8.43 5.97 -2.75
N ASP A 49 -8.66 4.69 -3.00
CA ASP A 49 -9.85 3.95 -2.55
C ASP A 49 -9.93 3.89 -1.01
N ALA A 50 -8.80 3.66 -0.35
CA ALA A 50 -8.72 3.67 1.11
C ALA A 50 -9.02 5.06 1.69
N GLU A 51 -8.55 6.13 1.06
CA GLU A 51 -8.85 7.50 1.48
C GLU A 51 -10.35 7.83 1.27
N ALA A 52 -10.94 7.39 0.16
CA ALA A 52 -12.38 7.51 -0.07
C ALA A 52 -13.20 6.77 1.01
N ALA A 53 -12.76 5.57 1.41
CA ALA A 53 -13.38 4.80 2.49
C ALA A 53 -13.29 5.51 3.85
N VAL A 54 -12.17 6.19 4.14
CA VAL A 54 -12.03 7.03 5.35
C VAL A 54 -13.07 8.15 5.34
N ARG A 55 -13.20 8.90 4.25
CA ARG A 55 -14.18 9.99 4.12
C ARG A 55 -15.61 9.49 4.28
N ALA A 56 -15.95 8.34 3.71
CA ALA A 56 -17.25 7.72 3.89
C ALA A 56 -17.51 7.32 5.36
N CYS A 57 -16.49 6.79 6.05
CA CYS A 57 -16.59 6.47 7.47
C CYS A 57 -16.73 7.72 8.35
N GLU A 58 -16.07 8.83 8.00
CA GLU A 58 -16.23 10.12 8.70
C GLU A 58 -17.67 10.63 8.62
N GLN A 59 -18.23 10.65 7.42
CA GLN A 59 -19.64 11.03 7.21
C GLN A 59 -20.61 10.11 7.97
N ALA A 60 -20.33 8.80 8.00
CA ALA A 60 -21.11 7.85 8.76
C ALA A 60 -21.02 8.13 10.28
N CYS A 61 -19.81 8.39 10.80
CA CYS A 61 -19.60 8.79 12.20
C CYS A 61 -20.36 10.07 12.54
N GLU A 62 -20.30 11.10 11.70
CA GLU A 62 -21.04 12.34 11.91
C GLU A 62 -22.55 12.12 11.93
N THR A 63 -23.05 11.28 11.02
CA THR A 63 -24.47 10.91 10.96
C THR A 63 -24.91 10.22 12.25
N GLN A 64 -24.11 9.27 12.77
CA GLN A 64 -24.41 8.61 14.04
C GLN A 64 -24.29 9.56 15.23
N ARG A 65 -23.33 10.50 15.24
CA ARG A 65 -23.24 11.54 16.27
C ARG A 65 -24.46 12.46 16.28
N ARG A 66 -25.02 12.80 15.12
CA ARG A 66 -26.28 13.57 15.03
C ARG A 66 -27.44 12.77 15.62
N ARG A 67 -27.63 11.52 15.17
CA ARG A 67 -28.68 10.63 15.68
C ARG A 67 -28.60 10.41 17.19
N TRP A 68 -27.40 10.20 17.72
CA TRP A 68 -27.20 10.02 19.15
C TRP A 68 -27.58 11.30 19.93
N ARG A 69 -27.17 12.48 19.45
CA ARG A 69 -27.60 13.77 20.04
C ARG A 69 -29.10 14.00 19.95
N GLU A 70 -29.72 13.66 18.81
CA GLU A 70 -31.18 13.73 18.63
C GLU A 70 -31.89 12.84 19.66
N CYS A 71 -31.44 11.59 19.85
CA CYS A 71 -31.99 10.69 20.87
C CYS A 71 -31.83 11.26 22.29
N LEU A 72 -30.70 11.89 22.59
CA LEU A 72 -30.46 12.52 23.90
C LEU A 72 -31.33 13.77 24.12
N SER A 73 -31.61 14.53 23.06
CA SER A 73 -32.40 15.76 23.14
C SER A 73 -33.91 15.55 23.30
N GLN A 74 -34.40 14.32 23.07
CA GLN A 74 -35.84 14.02 23.16
C GLN A 74 -36.40 14.07 24.59
N GLY A 75 -35.59 14.37 25.61
CA GLY A 75 -35.96 14.38 27.03
C GLY A 75 -37.24 15.16 27.33
N GLY A 76 -38.22 14.45 27.91
CA GLY A 76 -39.51 14.97 28.36
C GLY A 76 -40.13 14.05 29.42
N VAL A 77 -41.33 14.39 29.92
CA VAL A 77 -42.08 13.52 30.82
C VAL A 77 -42.67 12.37 30.02
N TYR A 78 -42.11 11.18 30.19
CA TYR A 78 -42.55 9.97 29.50
C TYR A 78 -43.45 9.12 30.38
N ALA A 79 -44.42 8.43 29.76
CA ALA A 79 -45.03 7.27 30.40
C ALA A 79 -43.96 6.17 30.62
N ARG A 80 -44.12 5.32 31.63
CA ARG A 80 -43.11 4.31 32.02
C ARG A 80 -42.61 3.44 30.86
N ARG A 81 -43.48 3.06 29.90
CA ARG A 81 -43.10 2.27 28.71
C ARG A 81 -42.27 3.09 27.72
N GLU A 82 -42.65 4.34 27.49
CA GLU A 82 -41.96 5.26 26.58
C GLU A 82 -40.56 5.60 27.10
N ALA A 83 -40.39 5.73 28.42
CA ALA A 83 -39.08 5.95 29.03
C ALA A 83 -38.09 4.79 28.77
N VAL A 84 -38.58 3.54 28.85
CA VAL A 84 -37.77 2.35 28.55
C VAL A 84 -37.39 2.28 27.07
N GLU A 85 -38.33 2.61 26.18
CA GLU A 85 -38.05 2.66 24.74
C GLU A 85 -37.07 3.77 24.36
N ALA A 86 -37.22 4.97 24.94
CA ALA A 86 -36.29 6.09 24.75
C ALA A 86 -34.87 5.70 25.21
N SER A 87 -34.74 5.07 26.38
CA SER A 87 -33.46 4.57 26.87
C SER A 87 -32.82 3.54 25.93
N ARG A 88 -33.61 2.59 25.41
CA ARG A 88 -33.13 1.61 24.41
C ARG A 88 -32.66 2.26 23.12
N ARG A 89 -33.35 3.29 22.63
CA ARG A 89 -32.96 4.03 21.42
C ARG A 89 -31.63 4.77 21.61
N VAL A 90 -31.45 5.42 22.76
CA VAL A 90 -30.17 6.09 23.11
C VAL A 90 -29.02 5.08 23.14
N GLU A 91 -29.23 3.93 23.79
CA GLU A 91 -28.19 2.90 23.88
C GLU A 91 -27.88 2.28 22.52
N ALA A 92 -28.90 1.98 21.71
CA ALA A 92 -28.69 1.51 20.34
C ALA A 92 -27.91 2.52 19.48
N ALA A 93 -28.21 3.82 19.61
CA ALA A 93 -27.48 4.87 18.92
C ALA A 93 -26.02 5.00 19.41
N ARG A 94 -25.78 4.81 20.72
CA ARG A 94 -24.43 4.80 21.31
C ARG A 94 -23.59 3.64 20.77
N VAL A 95 -24.16 2.44 20.72
CA VAL A 95 -23.50 1.24 20.16
C VAL A 95 -23.19 1.47 18.68
N ALA A 96 -24.16 1.93 17.90
CA ALA A 96 -23.98 2.20 16.46
C ALA A 96 -22.90 3.27 16.20
N LEU A 97 -22.79 4.28 17.07
CA LEU A 97 -21.71 5.26 17.01
C LEU A 97 -20.36 4.61 17.33
N GLY A 98 -20.28 3.76 18.35
CA GLY A 98 -19.09 2.97 18.67
C GLY A 98 -18.60 2.17 17.46
N ASP A 99 -19.49 1.38 16.84
CA ASP A 99 -19.17 0.58 15.65
C ASP A 99 -18.72 1.44 14.46
N ALA A 100 -19.33 2.60 14.26
CA ALA A 100 -18.90 3.55 13.24
C ALA A 100 -17.49 4.07 13.51
N THR A 101 -17.17 4.42 14.76
CA THR A 101 -15.81 4.89 15.13
C THR A 101 -14.75 3.80 14.98
N SER A 102 -15.06 2.55 15.34
CA SER A 102 -14.16 1.42 15.12
C SER A 102 -13.88 1.19 13.64
N ARG A 103 -14.91 1.28 12.79
CA ARG A 103 -14.73 1.19 11.32
C ARG A 103 -13.90 2.35 10.76
N HIS A 104 -14.10 3.57 11.23
CA HIS A 104 -13.29 4.72 10.85
C HIS A 104 -11.82 4.53 11.24
N ALA A 105 -11.54 4.05 12.45
CA ALA A 105 -10.18 3.75 12.90
C ALA A 105 -9.50 2.67 12.03
N ALA A 106 -10.23 1.61 11.67
CA ALA A 106 -9.74 0.58 10.76
C ALA A 106 -9.46 1.13 9.35
N ALA A 107 -10.35 1.98 8.81
CA ALA A 107 -10.16 2.63 7.53
C ALA A 107 -8.92 3.53 7.52
N LEU A 108 -8.69 4.29 8.61
CA LEU A 108 -7.49 5.12 8.77
C LEU A 108 -6.21 4.29 8.81
N ALA A 109 -6.22 3.16 9.52
CA ALA A 109 -5.09 2.25 9.55
C ALA A 109 -4.78 1.69 8.16
N HIS A 110 -5.81 1.30 7.40
CA HIS A 110 -5.68 0.83 6.04
C HIS A 110 -5.10 1.91 5.11
N ALA A 111 -5.63 3.12 5.14
CA ALA A 111 -5.14 4.23 4.31
C ALA A 111 -3.67 4.55 4.59
N ARG A 112 -3.25 4.54 5.86
CA ARG A 112 -1.84 4.73 6.24
C ARG A 112 -0.95 3.60 5.71
N GLN A 113 -1.42 2.37 5.77
CA GLN A 113 -0.68 1.21 5.25
C GLN A 113 -0.53 1.29 3.74
N ALA A 114 -1.61 1.55 3.00
CA ALA A 114 -1.60 1.71 1.55
C ALA A 114 -0.62 2.82 1.10
N GLN A 115 -0.61 3.96 1.80
CA GLN A 115 0.32 5.04 1.52
C GLN A 115 1.79 4.66 1.80
N THR A 116 2.03 3.90 2.87
CA THR A 116 3.35 3.35 3.19
C THR A 116 3.83 2.40 2.09
N ASP A 117 2.95 1.57 1.55
CA ASP A 117 3.27 0.64 0.47
C ASP A 117 3.62 1.37 -0.84
N VAL A 118 2.92 2.47 -1.15
CA VAL A 118 3.28 3.35 -2.29
C VAL A 118 4.70 3.91 -2.12
N ILE A 119 5.03 4.43 -0.93
CA ILE A 119 6.37 4.97 -0.62
C ILE A 119 7.43 3.88 -0.81
N ARG A 120 7.21 2.70 -0.21
CA ARG A 120 8.12 1.56 -0.32
C ARG A 120 8.37 1.14 -1.76
N LEU A 121 7.32 1.09 -2.59
CA LEU A 121 7.46 0.72 -4.00
C LEU A 121 8.22 1.79 -4.81
N ARG A 122 8.04 3.07 -4.51
CA ARG A 122 8.81 4.17 -5.12
C ARG A 122 10.29 4.08 -4.76
N GLU A 123 10.62 3.79 -3.50
CA GLU A 123 12.00 3.56 -3.07
C GLU A 123 12.65 2.39 -3.82
N GLN A 124 11.92 1.29 -3.99
CA GLN A 124 12.37 0.15 -4.78
C GLN A 124 12.62 0.50 -6.25
N LEU A 125 11.76 1.35 -6.84
CA LEU A 125 11.93 1.85 -8.20
C LEU A 125 13.19 2.72 -8.31
N HIS A 126 13.42 3.65 -7.38
CA HIS A 126 14.63 4.47 -7.34
C HIS A 126 15.90 3.62 -7.15
N ALA A 127 15.85 2.60 -6.29
CA ALA A 127 16.96 1.65 -6.12
C ALA A 127 17.22 0.85 -7.41
N ASN A 128 16.17 0.45 -8.14
CA ASN A 128 16.32 -0.22 -9.43
C ASN A 128 16.97 0.70 -10.48
N ALA A 129 16.53 1.95 -10.57
CA ALA A 129 17.11 2.94 -11.48
C ALA A 129 18.61 3.15 -11.23
N ARG A 130 19.03 3.25 -9.96
CA ARG A 130 20.45 3.32 -9.58
C ARG A 130 21.25 2.08 -10.02
N LYS A 131 20.65 0.88 -9.94
CA LYS A 131 21.30 -0.35 -10.43
C LYS A 131 21.43 -0.34 -11.95
N GLN A 132 20.41 0.12 -12.66
CA GLN A 132 20.46 0.24 -14.12
C GLN A 132 21.56 1.20 -14.58
N GLU A 133 21.76 2.32 -13.88
CA GLU A 133 22.84 3.25 -14.21
C GLU A 133 24.22 2.59 -14.06
N LYS A 134 24.46 1.88 -12.96
CA LYS A 134 25.69 1.10 -12.78
C LYS A 134 25.89 0.05 -13.87
N PHE A 135 24.82 -0.61 -14.33
CA PHE A 135 24.93 -1.56 -15.43
C PHE A 135 25.29 -0.89 -16.76
N ARG A 136 24.84 0.36 -16.99
CA ARG A 136 25.25 1.14 -18.17
C ARG A 136 26.73 1.50 -18.13
N GLU A 137 27.22 1.97 -16.99
CA GLU A 137 28.63 2.27 -16.76
C GLU A 137 29.51 1.02 -17.00
N LEU A 138 29.13 -0.12 -16.41
CA LEU A 138 29.83 -1.39 -16.60
C LEU A 138 29.78 -1.84 -18.07
N SER A 139 28.63 -1.71 -18.73
CA SER A 139 28.49 -2.09 -20.15
C SER A 139 29.37 -1.23 -21.05
N ALA A 140 29.55 0.06 -20.72
CA ALA A 140 30.45 0.96 -21.44
C ALA A 140 31.92 0.61 -21.21
N PHE A 141 32.27 0.17 -20.00
CA PHE A 141 33.63 -0.29 -19.67
C PHE A 141 34.02 -1.55 -20.45
N TYR A 142 33.17 -2.59 -20.47
CA TYR A 142 33.45 -3.85 -21.18
C TYR A 142 33.30 -3.80 -22.71
N ARG A 143 32.81 -2.68 -23.26
CA ARG A 143 32.81 -2.43 -24.71
C ARG A 143 34.11 -1.80 -25.23
N ARG A 144 34.94 -1.27 -24.33
CA ARG A 144 36.29 -0.76 -24.64
C ARG A 144 37.31 -1.88 -24.50
#